data_AF-A0A357KW14-F1
#
_entry.id   AF-A0A357KW14-F1
#
_cell.length_a   1.000
_cell.length_b   1.000
_cell.length_c   1.000
_cell.angle_alpha   90.00
_cell.angle_beta   90.00
_cell.angle_gamma   90.00
#
_symmetry.space_group_name_H-M   'P 1'
#
loop_
_entity.id
_entity.type
_entity.pdbx_description
1 polymer ?
#
loop_
_entity_poly.entity_id
_entity_poly.type
_entity_poly.pdbx_seq_one_letter_code
_entity_poly.pdbx_strand_id
1 'polypeptide(L)'
;MAGPCPALPHDQGHFRDELGHRRSVDGPFFRWRRRRAGAPACTPADHADQFPDAGVDVALWRALASDSDGRAPVVASNDGPLIPPGSTRTVEVWTETELGALHALGWLAVRSARPAWLERARAAARWHLVHTQPDNATNRPWAVGVFAHLHASEKTAEARLFAETLLHNCQITMGGADLLSRHILHDAADWLDAVGSLAPTGRVR
;
A
#
# COMPACT_ATOMS: atom_id res chain seq x y z
N MET A 1 -25.27 -8.18 -24.22
CA MET A 1 -25.41 -6.83 -23.65
C MET A 1 -24.96 -6.89 -22.20
N ALA A 2 -23.83 -6.27 -21.85
CA ALA A 2 -23.40 -6.16 -20.47
C ALA A 2 -24.30 -5.13 -19.76
N GLY A 3 -24.94 -5.53 -18.66
CA GLY A 3 -25.71 -4.62 -17.83
C GLY A 3 -24.81 -3.53 -17.22
N PRO A 4 -25.38 -2.36 -16.85
CA PRO A 4 -24.61 -1.29 -16.22
C PRO A 4 -23.92 -1.81 -14.97
N CYS A 5 -22.60 -1.59 -14.91
CA CYS A 5 -21.79 -1.86 -13.72
C CYS A 5 -22.36 -1.03 -12.55
N PRO A 6 -22.60 -1.62 -11.36
CA PRO A 6 -23.05 -0.85 -10.20
C PRO A 6 -22.03 0.24 -9.92
N ALA A 7 -22.43 1.49 -10.12
CA ALA A 7 -21.61 2.65 -9.80
C ALA A 7 -21.26 2.57 -8.31
N LEU A 8 -19.96 2.42 -8.01
CA LEU A 8 -19.47 2.73 -6.68
C LEU A 8 -19.86 4.20 -6.40
N PRO A 9 -20.32 4.57 -5.19
CA PRO A 9 -20.85 5.90 -4.86
C PRO A 9 -19.81 7.06 -4.92
N HIS A 10 -18.71 6.88 -5.65
CA HIS A 10 -17.65 7.84 -5.92
C HIS A 10 -17.40 7.94 -7.43
N ASP A 11 -18.49 8.03 -8.19
CA ASP A 11 -18.50 8.12 -9.64
C ASP A 11 -18.16 9.55 -10.09
N GLN A 12 -16.86 9.91 -10.07
CA GLN A 12 -16.23 11.03 -10.81
C GLN A 12 -14.74 11.24 -10.44
N GLY A 13 -13.94 10.17 -10.41
CA GLY A 13 -12.48 10.31 -10.43
C GLY A 13 -11.81 10.98 -9.22
N HIS A 14 -12.56 11.27 -8.15
CA HIS A 14 -12.04 12.01 -7.01
C HIS A 14 -12.51 11.39 -5.69
N PHE A 15 -11.77 10.39 -5.22
CA PHE A 15 -11.94 9.94 -3.85
C PHE A 15 -11.75 11.13 -2.88
N ARG A 16 -12.62 11.19 -1.88
CA ARG A 16 -12.50 12.06 -0.71
C ARG A 16 -12.79 11.16 0.49
N ASP A 17 -11.99 11.29 1.54
CA ASP A 17 -12.33 10.63 2.80
C ASP A 17 -13.52 11.32 3.49
N GLU A 18 -13.93 10.79 4.64
CA GLU A 18 -15.06 11.28 5.43
C GLU A 18 -14.91 12.74 5.87
N LEU A 19 -13.68 13.25 5.90
CA LEU A 19 -13.36 14.64 6.24
C LEU A 19 -13.18 15.51 4.99
N GLY A 20 -13.43 14.95 3.80
CA GLY A 20 -13.29 15.64 2.53
C GLY A 20 -11.84 15.78 2.06
N HIS A 21 -10.87 15.19 2.76
CA HIS A 21 -9.45 15.29 2.42
C HIS A 21 -9.12 14.47 1.17
N ARG A 22 -8.05 14.91 0.49
CA ARG A 22 -7.49 14.24 -0.68
C ARG A 22 -5.99 14.10 -0.49
N ARG A 23 -5.47 12.92 -0.80
CA ARG A 23 -4.04 12.61 -0.79
C ARG A 23 -3.58 12.37 -2.22
N SER A 24 -2.32 12.67 -2.50
CA SER A 24 -1.69 12.44 -3.80
C SER A 24 -1.71 10.95 -4.20
N VAL A 25 -1.64 10.05 -3.21
CA VAL A 25 -1.70 8.59 -3.36
C VAL A 25 -3.10 8.07 -3.72
N ASP A 26 -4.19 8.75 -3.33
CA ASP A 26 -5.56 8.23 -3.49
C ASP A 26 -5.87 7.91 -4.96
N GLY A 27 -5.59 8.84 -5.88
CA GLY A 27 -5.88 8.68 -7.30
C GLY A 27 -5.20 7.44 -7.92
N PRO A 28 -3.87 7.31 -7.84
CA PRO A 28 -3.14 6.12 -8.27
C PRO A 28 -3.61 4.83 -7.59
N PHE A 29 -3.84 4.83 -6.27
CA PHE A 29 -4.33 3.66 -5.53
C PHE A 29 -5.69 3.17 -6.05
N PHE A 30 -6.67 4.05 -6.19
CA PHE A 30 -7.99 3.68 -6.71
C PHE A 30 -7.98 3.32 -8.20
N ARG A 31 -7.06 3.88 -8.99
CA ARG A 31 -6.85 3.46 -10.38
C ARG A 31 -6.32 2.02 -10.45
N TRP A 32 -5.33 1.70 -9.62
CA TRP A 32 -4.81 0.32 -9.48
C TRP A 32 -5.91 -0.67 -9.08
N ARG A 33 -6.69 -0.37 -8.03
CA ARG A 33 -7.74 -1.27 -7.56
C ARG A 33 -8.84 -1.52 -8.59
N ARG A 34 -9.32 -0.46 -9.28
CA ARG A 34 -10.30 -0.61 -10.36
C ARG A 34 -9.79 -1.48 -11.49
N ARG A 35 -8.53 -1.28 -11.88
CA ARG A 35 -7.88 -2.10 -12.92
C ARG A 35 -7.83 -3.57 -12.52
N ARG A 36 -7.44 -3.87 -11.27
CA ARG A 36 -7.43 -5.26 -10.75
C ARG A 36 -8.82 -5.89 -10.72
N ALA A 37 -9.86 -5.10 -10.48
CA ALA A 37 -11.25 -5.56 -10.55
C ALA A 37 -11.75 -5.75 -11.99
N GLY A 38 -10.92 -5.57 -13.03
CA GLY A 38 -11.32 -5.68 -14.43
C GLY A 38 -12.24 -4.55 -14.90
N ALA A 39 -12.34 -3.45 -14.14
CA ALA A 39 -13.12 -2.29 -14.57
C ALA A 39 -12.48 -1.68 -15.83
N PRO A 40 -13.29 -1.20 -16.78
CA PRO A 40 -12.77 -0.54 -17.98
C PRO A 40 -11.87 0.62 -17.58
N ALA A 41 -10.79 0.81 -18.34
CA ALA A 41 -9.89 1.94 -18.14
C ALA A 41 -10.71 3.22 -18.26
N CYS A 42 -10.99 3.90 -17.14
CA CYS A 42 -11.49 5.25 -17.20
C CYS A 42 -10.43 6.07 -17.93
N THR A 43 -10.83 6.80 -18.97
CA THR A 43 -9.98 7.81 -19.59
C THR A 43 -9.39 8.68 -18.48
N PRO A 44 -8.09 9.02 -18.54
CA PRO A 44 -7.50 9.91 -17.57
C PRO A 44 -8.25 11.23 -17.68
N ALA A 45 -9.16 11.52 -16.75
CA ALA A 45 -9.58 12.89 -16.54
C ALA A 45 -8.34 13.61 -15.99
N ASP A 46 -7.70 14.34 -16.89
CA ASP A 46 -6.48 15.17 -16.94
C ASP A 46 -6.02 15.95 -15.68
N HIS A 47 -6.14 15.38 -14.48
CA HIS A 47 -5.67 16.03 -13.25
C HIS A 47 -4.63 15.21 -12.47
N ALA A 48 -4.28 14.02 -12.95
CA ALA A 48 -3.23 13.17 -12.36
C ALA A 48 -1.82 13.80 -12.45
N ASP A 49 -1.64 14.81 -13.31
CA ASP A 49 -0.35 15.45 -13.60
C ASP A 49 -0.13 16.78 -12.86
N GLN A 50 -1.06 17.20 -11.98
CA GLN A 50 -0.91 18.48 -11.25
C GLN A 50 -0.06 18.38 -9.97
N PHE A 51 0.51 17.22 -9.66
CA PHE A 51 1.49 17.08 -8.57
C PHE A 51 2.88 16.82 -9.17
N PRO A 52 3.61 17.88 -9.58
CA PRO A 52 4.90 17.77 -10.25
C PRO A 52 6.00 17.19 -9.35
N ASP A 53 5.81 17.18 -8.03
CA ASP A 53 6.76 16.68 -7.04
C ASP A 53 6.18 15.45 -6.31
N ALA A 54 5.92 14.40 -7.08
CA ALA A 54 5.31 13.18 -6.55
C ALA A 54 6.35 12.35 -5.79
N GLY A 55 6.15 12.23 -4.47
CA GLY A 55 6.95 11.38 -3.59
C GLY A 55 7.04 9.93 -4.07
N VAL A 56 7.98 9.19 -3.47
CA VAL A 56 8.27 7.78 -3.83
C VAL A 56 7.01 6.90 -3.75
N ASP A 57 6.16 7.11 -2.74
CA ASP A 57 4.87 6.43 -2.58
C ASP A 57 3.95 6.62 -3.79
N VAL A 58 3.77 7.86 -4.24
CA VAL A 58 2.94 8.21 -5.40
C VAL A 58 3.52 7.60 -6.67
N ALA A 59 4.85 7.62 -6.83
CA ALA A 59 5.52 7.02 -7.97
C ALA A 59 5.31 5.50 -8.03
N LEU A 60 5.40 4.80 -6.89
CA LEU A 60 5.15 3.36 -6.81
C LEU A 60 3.69 3.03 -7.14
N TRP A 61 2.73 3.77 -6.59
CA TRP A 61 1.31 3.58 -6.92
C TRP A 61 0.98 3.90 -8.37
N ARG A 62 1.62 4.93 -8.95
CA ARG A 62 1.47 5.23 -10.39
C ARG A 62 1.99 4.07 -11.23
N ALA A 63 3.15 3.50 -10.91
CA ALA A 63 3.69 2.33 -11.61
C ALA A 63 2.74 1.12 -11.54
N LEU A 64 2.08 0.90 -10.39
CA LEU A 64 1.01 -0.10 -10.29
C LEU A 64 -0.18 0.21 -11.21
N ALA A 65 -0.56 1.47 -11.27
CA ALA A 65 -1.71 1.89 -12.04
C ALA A 65 -1.49 1.96 -13.57
N SER A 66 -0.25 2.18 -14.05
CA SER A 66 0.04 2.56 -15.45
C SER A 66 0.45 1.42 -16.40
N ASP A 67 0.47 0.16 -15.98
CA ASP A 67 0.94 -1.00 -16.76
C ASP A 67 2.37 -0.93 -17.31
N SER A 68 3.07 0.15 -17.03
CA SER A 68 4.49 0.21 -17.22
C SER A 68 5.15 -0.68 -16.17
N ASP A 69 5.78 -1.76 -16.64
CA ASP A 69 6.86 -2.46 -15.94
C ASP A 69 8.08 -1.56 -15.66
N GLY A 70 7.98 -0.30 -16.10
CA GLY A 70 8.96 0.76 -16.00
C GLY A 70 9.49 0.89 -14.58
N ARG A 71 10.82 0.87 -14.50
CA ARG A 71 11.70 1.19 -13.37
C ARG A 71 10.95 1.94 -12.27
N ALA A 72 10.27 1.20 -11.39
CA ALA A 72 9.87 1.76 -10.11
C ALA A 72 11.15 2.35 -9.49
N PRO A 73 11.10 3.58 -8.95
CA PRO A 73 12.26 4.19 -8.30
C PRO A 73 12.52 3.45 -6.99
N VAL A 74 13.01 2.21 -7.09
CA VAL A 74 13.37 1.43 -5.90
C VAL A 74 14.79 1.84 -5.56
N VAL A 75 14.86 2.64 -4.49
CA VAL A 75 16.05 3.23 -3.91
C VAL A 75 17.05 2.13 -3.54
N ALA A 76 18.30 2.31 -3.97
CA ALA A 76 19.39 1.34 -3.93
C ALA A 76 19.96 1.02 -2.53
N SER A 77 19.32 1.45 -1.43
CA SER A 77 19.78 1.05 -0.09
C SER A 77 19.21 -0.32 0.28
N ASN A 78 20.10 -1.24 0.69
CA ASN A 78 19.72 -2.60 1.08
C ASN A 78 19.14 -2.66 2.50
N ASP A 79 19.52 -1.72 3.38
CA ASP A 79 19.11 -1.69 4.79
C ASP A 79 18.48 -0.31 5.10
N GLY A 80 17.20 -0.28 5.47
CA GLY A 80 16.51 0.97 5.83
C GLY A 80 15.11 1.15 5.24
N PRO A 81 14.45 2.30 5.55
CA PRO A 81 13.18 2.66 4.96
C PRO A 81 13.33 2.96 3.45
N LEU A 82 12.24 2.93 2.70
CA LEU A 82 12.18 3.28 1.28
C LEU A 82 12.37 4.78 1.08
N ILE A 83 11.85 5.58 2.01
CA ILE A 83 11.90 7.03 2.03
C ILE A 83 12.81 7.47 3.18
N PRO A 84 13.88 8.25 2.93
CA PRO A 84 14.77 8.73 3.99
C PRO A 84 14.00 9.49 5.09
N PRO A 85 14.27 9.22 6.38
CA PRO A 85 13.72 10.00 7.48
C PRO A 85 14.05 11.50 7.33
N GLY A 86 13.14 12.37 7.76
CA GLY A 86 13.33 13.83 7.66
C GLY A 86 13.02 14.44 6.29
N SER A 87 12.55 13.65 5.33
CA SER A 87 12.11 14.12 3.99
C SER A 87 10.75 14.81 4.00
N THR A 88 9.95 14.68 5.07
CA THR A 88 8.65 15.35 5.22
C THR A 88 8.61 16.23 6.47
N ARG A 89 7.51 16.97 6.64
CA ARG A 89 7.37 17.96 7.73
C ARG A 89 7.19 17.34 9.12
N THR A 90 6.62 16.14 9.24
CA THR A 90 6.38 15.48 10.54
C THR A 90 6.63 13.98 10.45
N VAL A 91 6.96 13.35 11.58
CA VAL A 91 7.25 11.91 11.66
C VAL A 91 6.03 11.07 11.28
N GLU A 92 4.83 11.52 11.61
CA GLU A 92 3.57 10.85 11.29
C GLU A 92 3.33 10.87 9.77
N VAL A 93 3.46 12.04 9.13
CA VAL A 93 3.29 12.16 7.67
C VAL A 93 4.35 11.34 6.95
N TRP A 94 5.61 11.38 7.41
CA TRP A 94 6.67 10.53 6.87
C TRP A 94 6.31 9.04 7.01
N THR A 95 5.86 8.62 8.20
CA THR A 95 5.48 7.23 8.49
C THR A 95 4.31 6.77 7.61
N GLU A 96 3.25 7.57 7.44
CA GLU A 96 2.14 7.25 6.51
C GLU A 96 2.64 7.03 5.09
N THR A 97 3.47 7.95 4.62
CA THR A 97 4.01 7.96 3.25
C THR A 97 4.88 6.73 3.03
N GLU A 98 5.76 6.42 3.98
CA GLU A 98 6.64 5.26 3.95
C GLU A 98 5.86 3.93 3.98
N LEU A 99 4.87 3.79 4.86
CA LEU A 99 4.02 2.60 4.91
C LEU A 99 3.16 2.47 3.64
N GLY A 100 2.71 3.58 3.07
CA GLY A 100 2.01 3.61 1.77
C GLY A 100 2.91 3.15 0.63
N ALA A 101 4.17 3.59 0.59
CA ALA A 101 5.18 3.13 -0.35
C ALA A 101 5.48 1.64 -0.18
N LEU A 102 5.61 1.17 1.06
CA LEU A 102 5.86 -0.23 1.39
C LEU A 102 4.73 -1.14 0.91
N HIS A 103 3.47 -0.71 1.08
CA HIS A 103 2.31 -1.42 0.55
C HIS A 103 2.40 -1.54 -0.99
N ALA A 104 2.67 -0.45 -1.70
CA ALA A 104 2.81 -0.46 -3.15
C ALA A 104 3.97 -1.34 -3.64
N LEU A 105 5.13 -1.28 -2.97
CA LEU A 105 6.29 -2.10 -3.32
C LEU A 105 5.98 -3.60 -3.18
N GLY A 106 5.24 -3.99 -2.15
CA GLY A 106 4.77 -5.36 -1.98
C GLY A 106 3.99 -5.85 -3.20
N TRP A 107 3.05 -5.05 -3.72
CA TRP A 107 2.32 -5.38 -4.94
C TRP A 107 3.20 -5.42 -6.19
N LEU A 108 4.12 -4.47 -6.34
CA LEU A 108 5.05 -4.45 -7.47
C LEU A 108 5.91 -5.71 -7.50
N ALA A 109 6.36 -6.18 -6.34
CA ALA A 109 7.14 -7.41 -6.24
C ALA A 109 6.36 -8.63 -6.74
N VAL A 110 5.08 -8.73 -6.36
CA VAL A 110 4.19 -9.82 -6.80
C VAL A 110 3.88 -9.72 -8.29
N ARG A 111 3.42 -8.55 -8.75
CA ARG A 111 2.98 -8.33 -10.14
C ARG A 111 4.11 -8.53 -11.14
N SER A 112 5.30 -8.04 -10.83
CA SER A 112 6.47 -8.14 -11.72
C SER A 112 7.28 -9.41 -11.51
N ALA A 113 6.84 -10.32 -10.61
CA ALA A 113 7.57 -11.53 -10.22
C ALA A 113 9.06 -11.25 -9.90
N ARG A 114 9.31 -10.23 -9.07
CA ARG A 114 10.67 -9.80 -8.69
C ARG A 114 10.94 -10.10 -7.20
N PRO A 115 11.56 -11.25 -6.86
CA PRO A 115 11.86 -11.61 -5.47
C PRO A 115 12.69 -10.56 -4.74
N ALA A 116 13.62 -9.90 -5.43
CA ALA A 116 14.44 -8.84 -4.84
C ALA A 116 13.61 -7.64 -4.33
N TRP A 117 12.48 -7.33 -4.96
CA TRP A 117 11.58 -6.27 -4.48
C TRP A 117 10.78 -6.70 -3.27
N LEU A 118 10.40 -7.98 -3.19
CA LEU A 118 9.75 -8.53 -2.00
C LEU A 118 10.71 -8.51 -0.82
N GLU A 119 11.97 -8.92 -1.03
CA GLU A 119 13.01 -8.82 0.00
C GLU A 119 13.30 -7.39 0.41
N ARG A 120 13.28 -6.44 -0.54
CA ARG A 120 13.42 -5.02 -0.20
C ARG A 120 12.28 -4.51 0.68
N ALA A 121 11.04 -4.93 0.40
CA ALA A 121 9.88 -4.62 1.23
C ALA A 121 10.03 -5.25 2.64
N ARG A 122 10.47 -6.51 2.73
CA ARG A 122 10.74 -7.17 4.02
C ARG A 122 11.84 -6.47 4.80
N ALA A 123 12.91 -6.01 4.15
CA ALA A 123 13.99 -5.26 4.78
C ALA A 123 13.51 -3.91 5.35
N ALA A 124 12.68 -3.16 4.61
CA ALA A 124 12.04 -1.94 5.13
C ALA A 124 11.12 -2.25 6.31
N ALA A 125 10.28 -3.28 6.21
CA ALA A 125 9.39 -3.69 7.29
C ALA A 125 10.19 -4.04 8.57
N ARG A 126 11.27 -4.82 8.46
CA ARG A 126 12.16 -5.13 9.60
C ARG A 126 12.79 -3.88 10.20
N TRP A 127 13.19 -2.92 9.38
CA TRP A 127 13.68 -1.63 9.87
C TRP A 127 12.63 -0.91 10.72
N HIS A 128 11.37 -0.89 10.29
CA HIS A 128 10.27 -0.28 11.06
C HIS A 128 10.01 -0.96 12.40
N LEU A 129 10.13 -2.29 12.49
CA LEU A 129 9.97 -3.00 13.76
C LEU A 129 10.97 -2.53 14.83
N VAL A 130 12.13 -2.01 14.42
CA VAL A 130 13.18 -1.54 15.32
C VAL A 130 13.09 -0.03 15.57
N HIS A 131 12.70 0.76 14.58
CA HIS A 131 12.88 2.22 14.61
C HIS A 131 11.57 3.02 14.63
N THR A 132 10.42 2.38 14.44
CA THR A 132 9.13 3.07 14.38
C THR A 132 8.23 2.52 15.46
N GLN A 133 7.74 3.41 16.31
CA GLN A 133 6.69 3.03 17.25
C GLN A 133 5.36 2.93 16.49
N PRO A 134 4.58 1.85 16.69
CA PRO A 134 3.36 1.62 15.91
C PRO A 134 2.21 2.58 16.27
N ASP A 135 2.31 3.32 17.37
CA ASP A 135 1.41 4.41 17.74
C ASP A 135 1.68 5.72 16.97
N ASN A 136 2.88 5.89 16.40
CA ASN A 136 3.17 6.95 15.43
C ASN A 136 2.54 6.69 14.05
N ALA A 137 1.89 5.54 13.86
CA ALA A 137 1.21 5.19 12.63
C ALA A 137 -0.15 5.90 12.50
N THR A 138 -0.46 6.36 11.29
CA THR A 138 -1.39 7.47 11.04
C THR A 138 -2.87 7.14 10.97
N ASN A 139 -3.34 6.21 11.81
CA ASN A 139 -4.70 5.65 11.74
C ASN A 139 -5.03 5.01 10.37
N ARG A 140 -4.02 4.71 9.54
CA ARG A 140 -4.16 4.06 8.24
C ARG A 140 -3.44 2.71 8.25
N PRO A 141 -4.08 1.61 7.81
CA PRO A 141 -3.49 0.28 7.86
C PRO A 141 -2.58 0.01 6.65
N TRP A 142 -1.84 1.03 6.19
CA TRP A 142 -0.87 0.83 5.10
C TRP A 142 0.19 -0.20 5.52
N ALA A 143 0.65 -1.00 4.56
CA ALA A 143 1.57 -2.13 4.75
C ALA A 143 1.17 -3.20 5.78
N VAL A 144 -0.06 -3.21 6.33
CA VAL A 144 -0.51 -4.25 7.28
C VAL A 144 -0.30 -5.67 6.76
N GLY A 145 -0.58 -5.90 5.47
CA GLY A 145 -0.33 -7.18 4.81
C GLY A 145 1.15 -7.56 4.83
N VAL A 146 2.06 -6.62 4.57
CA VAL A 146 3.51 -6.87 4.53
C VAL A 146 4.02 -7.34 5.89
N PHE A 147 3.57 -6.73 6.99
CA PHE A 147 3.93 -7.17 8.34
C PHE A 147 3.30 -8.52 8.70
N ALA A 148 2.04 -8.76 8.31
CA ALA A 148 1.40 -10.07 8.51
C ALA A 148 2.15 -11.20 7.76
N HIS A 149 2.58 -10.93 6.52
CA HIS A 149 3.40 -11.85 5.73
C HIS A 149 4.78 -12.07 6.34
N LEU A 150 5.43 -11.00 6.82
CA LEU A 150 6.72 -11.09 7.52
C LEU A 150 6.63 -12.00 8.75
N HIS A 151 5.57 -11.84 9.56
CA HIS A 151 5.28 -12.76 10.68
C HIS A 151 5.08 -14.19 10.19
N ALA A 152 4.29 -14.40 9.13
CA ALA A 152 4.02 -15.73 8.61
C ALA A 152 5.30 -16.45 8.15
N SER A 153 6.24 -15.72 7.53
CA SER A 153 7.50 -16.26 7.01
C SER A 153 8.61 -16.40 8.05
N GLU A 154 8.75 -15.43 8.97
CA GLU A 154 9.88 -15.36 9.90
C GLU A 154 9.51 -15.72 11.35
N LYS A 155 8.21 -15.89 11.65
CA LYS A 155 7.68 -16.18 12.99
C LYS A 155 8.03 -15.13 14.04
N THR A 156 8.19 -13.87 13.64
CA THR A 156 8.51 -12.74 14.52
C THR A 156 7.25 -12.22 15.23
N ALA A 157 7.26 -12.18 16.56
CA ALA A 157 6.10 -11.73 17.34
C ALA A 157 5.87 -10.21 17.16
N GLU A 158 6.94 -9.47 16.97
CA GLU A 158 6.97 -8.03 16.75
C GLU A 158 6.21 -7.66 15.47
N ALA A 159 6.40 -8.41 14.38
CA ALA A 159 5.68 -8.18 13.13
C ALA A 159 4.17 -8.42 13.28
N ARG A 160 3.78 -9.45 14.05
CA ARG A 160 2.37 -9.70 14.37
C ARG A 160 1.78 -8.54 15.16
N LEU A 161 2.44 -8.11 16.23
CA LEU A 161 1.98 -7.01 17.07
C LEU A 161 1.90 -5.68 16.30
N PHE A 162 2.86 -5.43 15.40
CA PHE A 162 2.85 -4.24 14.54
C PHE A 162 1.64 -4.26 13.60
N ALA A 163 1.37 -5.39 12.93
CA ALA A 163 0.19 -5.55 12.07
C ALA A 163 -1.13 -5.40 12.84
N GLU A 164 -1.23 -6.01 14.03
CA GLU A 164 -2.38 -5.89 14.92
C GLU A 164 -2.61 -4.43 15.36
N THR A 165 -1.54 -3.70 15.65
CA THR A 165 -1.61 -2.28 16.03
C THR A 165 -2.09 -1.42 14.86
N LEU A 166 -1.59 -1.63 13.64
CA LEU A 166 -2.08 -0.92 12.45
C LEU A 166 -3.58 -1.16 12.22
N LEU A 167 -4.03 -2.41 12.39
CA LEU A 167 -5.44 -2.77 12.29
C LEU A 167 -6.28 -2.10 13.37
N HIS A 168 -5.80 -2.11 14.62
CA HIS A 168 -6.47 -1.47 15.74
C HIS A 168 -6.57 0.05 15.56
N ASN A 169 -5.46 0.73 15.24
CA ASN A 169 -5.40 2.19 15.11
C ASN A 169 -6.40 2.72 14.08
N CYS A 170 -6.59 2.02 12.95
CA CYS A 170 -7.55 2.46 11.94
C CYS A 170 -9.03 2.38 12.38
N GLN A 171 -9.31 1.76 13.53
CA GLN A 171 -10.65 1.62 14.09
C GLN A 171 -10.94 2.61 15.24
N ILE A 172 -9.91 3.17 15.89
CA ILE A 172 -10.07 3.95 17.13
C ILE A 172 -10.92 5.20 16.90
N THR A 173 -10.58 6.03 15.92
CA THR A 173 -11.16 7.37 15.76
C THR A 173 -12.66 7.36 15.46
N MET A 174 -13.12 6.40 14.66
CA MET A 174 -14.51 6.34 14.16
C MET A 174 -15.32 5.16 14.73
N GLY A 175 -14.77 4.41 15.70
CA GLY A 175 -15.36 3.16 16.20
C GLY A 175 -15.37 2.03 15.17
N GLY A 176 -14.59 2.16 14.09
CA GLY A 176 -14.48 1.24 12.98
C GLY A 176 -13.57 1.80 11.89
N ALA A 177 -13.15 0.95 10.94
CA ALA A 177 -12.35 1.40 9.82
C ALA A 177 -13.16 2.38 8.95
N ASP A 178 -12.56 3.51 8.63
CA ASP A 178 -13.09 4.48 7.68
C ASP A 178 -13.01 3.95 6.22
N LEU A 179 -13.51 4.71 5.24
CA LEU A 179 -13.67 4.30 3.85
C LEU A 179 -12.33 3.97 3.18
N LEU A 180 -11.33 4.84 3.33
CA LEU A 180 -10.01 4.59 2.75
C LEU A 180 -9.36 3.38 3.45
N SER A 181 -9.44 3.28 4.78
CA SER A 181 -8.88 2.17 5.53
C SER A 181 -9.51 0.83 5.16
N ARG A 182 -10.83 0.76 4.91
CA ARG A 182 -11.49 -0.45 4.38
C ARG A 182 -10.92 -0.87 3.03
N HIS A 183 -10.68 0.09 2.15
CA HIS A 183 -10.10 -0.19 0.84
C HIS A 183 -8.65 -0.67 0.94
N ILE A 184 -7.85 -0.10 1.86
CA ILE A 184 -6.48 -0.54 2.14
C ILE A 184 -6.49 -1.97 2.71
N LEU A 185 -7.39 -2.28 3.65
CA LEU A 185 -7.50 -3.62 4.24
C LEU A 185 -7.91 -4.67 3.21
N HIS A 186 -8.86 -4.35 2.33
CA HIS A 186 -9.24 -5.25 1.24
C HIS A 186 -8.08 -5.48 0.27
N ASP A 187 -7.34 -4.42 -0.09
CA ASP A 187 -6.17 -4.52 -0.97
C ASP A 187 -5.05 -5.35 -0.31
N ALA A 188 -4.82 -5.20 1.00
CA ALA A 188 -3.86 -5.99 1.76
C ALA A 188 -4.24 -7.47 1.84
N ALA A 189 -5.53 -7.79 2.02
CA ALA A 189 -6.02 -9.17 2.01
C ALA A 189 -5.77 -9.83 0.65
N ASP A 190 -6.13 -9.14 -0.44
CA ASP A 190 -5.87 -9.66 -1.79
C ASP A 190 -4.36 -9.85 -2.06
N TRP A 191 -3.52 -8.96 -1.50
CA TRP A 191 -2.07 -9.08 -1.63
C TRP A 191 -1.54 -10.31 -0.91
N LEU A 192 -2.06 -10.62 0.28
CA LEU A 192 -1.69 -11.83 1.04
C LEU A 192 -2.01 -13.11 0.27
N ASP A 193 -3.17 -13.17 -0.39
CA ASP A 193 -3.53 -14.31 -1.25
C ASP A 193 -2.58 -14.43 -2.44
N ALA A 194 -2.26 -13.31 -3.08
CA ALA A 194 -1.38 -13.27 -4.24
C ALA A 194 0.07 -13.65 -3.90
N VAL A 195 0.62 -13.13 -2.79
CA VAL A 195 1.99 -13.45 -2.36
C VAL A 195 2.09 -14.88 -1.81
N GLY A 196 1.04 -15.39 -1.16
CA GLY A 196 0.95 -16.78 -0.74
C GLY A 196 0.98 -17.75 -1.92
N SER A 197 0.41 -17.35 -3.05
CA SER A 197 0.43 -18.11 -4.30
C SER A 197 1.80 -18.15 -4.99
N LEU A 198 2.74 -17.27 -4.61
CA LEU A 198 4.13 -17.29 -5.10
C LEU A 198 5.03 -18.25 -4.32
N ALA A 199 4.61 -18.71 -3.14
CA ALA A 199 5.37 -19.69 -2.39
C ALA A 199 5.46 -20.98 -3.23
N PRO A 200 6.66 -21.53 -3.47
CA PRO A 200 6.78 -22.81 -4.15
C PRO A 200 5.91 -23.81 -3.38
N THR A 201 5.07 -24.55 -4.09
CA THR A 201 4.14 -25.56 -3.57
C THR A 201 4.90 -26.75 -2.98
N GLY A 202 5.81 -26.52 -2.03
CA GLY A 202 6.33 -27.51 -1.11
C GLY A 202 5.31 -27.68 0.00
N ARG A 203 4.19 -28.36 -0.29
CA ARG A 203 3.38 -28.94 0.78
C ARG A 203 4.27 -29.90 1.56
N VAL A 204 4.69 -29.48 2.75
CA VAL A 204 5.03 -30.43 3.81
C VAL A 204 3.73 -31.18 4.09
N ARG A 205 3.70 -32.46 3.73
CA ARG A 205 2.66 -33.40 4.14
C ARG A 205 2.76 -33.68 5.62
#